data_AF-A0A8H7W6S5-F1
#
_entry.id   AF-A0A8H7W6S5-F1
#
_cell.length_a   1.000
_cell.length_b   1.000
_cell.length_c   1.000
_cell.angle_alpha   90.00
_cell.angle_beta   90.00
_cell.angle_gamma   90.00
#
_symmetry.space_group_name_H-M   'P 1'
#
loop_
_entity.id
_entity.type
_entity.pdbx_description
1 polymer ?
#
loop_
_entity_poly.entity_id
_entity_poly.type
_entity_poly.pdbx_seq_one_letter_code
_entity_poly.pdbx_strand_id
1 'polypeptide(L)'
;GTLFGLAGTVWVTNFKRNSPFADMLPAWSQLFVHPIAFFRTFMEVVKMNSDYVTAETMERRKRKVEDVAKRAAYRKAHGLDKDESFGGWTAKSDEQLLGPGIPVGAAEGINGVDGERPQSEPVVREKRPLKKWFGIW
;
A
#
# COMPACT_ATOMS: atom_id res chain seq x y z
N GLY A 1 -0.57 -35.98 5.50
CA GLY A 1 0.10 -35.04 6.44
C GLY A 1 1.59 -34.85 6.19
N THR A 2 2.27 -35.76 5.49
CA THR A 2 3.73 -35.70 5.28
C THR A 2 4.19 -34.49 4.47
N LEU A 3 3.43 -34.10 3.42
CA LEU A 3 3.73 -32.90 2.62
C LEU A 3 3.75 -31.62 3.45
N PHE A 4 2.78 -31.46 4.37
CA PHE A 4 2.72 -30.28 5.24
C PHE A 4 3.91 -30.23 6.21
N GLY A 5 4.30 -31.38 6.79
CA GLY A 5 5.50 -31.46 7.64
C GLY A 5 6.79 -31.12 6.88
N LEU A 6 6.91 -31.59 5.63
CA LEU A 6 8.08 -31.31 4.80
C LEU A 6 8.11 -29.84 4.36
N ALA A 7 6.97 -29.28 3.97
CA ALA A 7 6.85 -27.85 3.68
C ALA A 7 7.22 -26.98 4.89
N GLY A 8 6.77 -27.34 6.09
CA GLY A 8 7.10 -26.64 7.33
C GLY A 8 8.60 -26.68 7.64
N THR A 9 9.22 -27.86 7.54
CA THR A 9 10.68 -28.00 7.79
C THR A 9 11.53 -27.27 6.75
N VAL A 10 11.14 -27.30 5.46
CA VAL A 10 11.79 -26.51 4.40
C VAL A 10 11.66 -25.03 4.67
N TRP A 11 10.47 -24.56 5.08
CA TRP A 11 10.24 -23.16 5.39
C TRP A 11 11.10 -22.68 6.57
N VAL A 12 11.15 -23.44 7.67
CA VAL A 12 12.02 -23.09 8.82
C VAL A 12 13.49 -23.10 8.43
N THR A 13 13.93 -24.06 7.60
CA THR A 13 15.33 -24.14 7.14
C THR A 13 15.66 -22.96 6.22
N ASN A 14 14.73 -22.56 5.36
CA ASN A 14 14.87 -21.39 4.50
C ASN A 14 14.93 -20.08 5.33
N PHE A 15 14.06 -19.97 6.34
CA PHE A 15 14.06 -18.84 7.27
C PHE A 15 15.42 -18.70 7.97
N LYS A 16 15.99 -19.80 8.49
CA LYS A 16 17.30 -19.77 9.14
C LYS A 16 18.46 -19.40 8.21
N ARG A 17 18.33 -19.61 6.90
CA ARG A 17 19.36 -19.28 5.91
C ARG A 17 19.28 -17.84 5.41
N ASN A 18 18.06 -17.32 5.27
CA ASN A 18 17.82 -16.02 4.64
C ASN A 18 17.56 -14.90 5.65
N SER A 19 17.16 -15.23 6.88
CA SER A 19 16.85 -14.24 7.90
C SER A 19 18.08 -13.92 8.76
N PRO A 20 18.36 -12.64 9.02
CA PRO A 20 19.42 -12.23 9.95
C PRO A 20 19.07 -12.53 11.43
N PHE A 21 17.83 -12.91 11.75
CA PHE A 21 17.36 -13.20 13.12
C PHE A 21 17.32 -14.70 13.44
N ALA A 22 18.09 -15.51 12.71
CA ALA A 22 18.06 -16.98 12.80
C ALA A 22 18.57 -17.53 14.15
N ASP A 23 19.45 -16.78 14.80
CA ASP A 23 20.05 -17.08 16.10
C ASP A 23 19.12 -16.77 17.29
N MET A 24 18.15 -15.86 17.09
CA MET A 24 17.16 -15.48 18.10
C MET A 24 16.02 -16.50 18.26
N LEU A 25 16.00 -17.57 17.46
CA LEU A 25 14.97 -18.59 17.55
C LEU A 25 15.11 -19.41 18.85
N PRO A 26 14.00 -19.66 19.57
CA PRO A 26 14.02 -20.49 20.77
C PRO A 26 14.48 -21.92 20.44
N ALA A 27 15.16 -22.56 21.39
CA ALA A 27 15.63 -23.93 21.23
C ALA A 27 14.44 -24.90 21.06
N TRP A 28 14.58 -25.88 20.15
CA TRP A 28 13.54 -26.89 19.92
C TRP A 28 13.17 -27.69 21.17
N SER A 29 14.06 -27.79 22.16
CA SER A 29 13.78 -28.40 23.46
C SER A 29 12.75 -27.63 24.28
N GLN A 30 12.69 -26.30 24.15
CA GLN A 30 11.72 -25.46 24.88
C GLN A 30 10.28 -25.68 24.41
N LEU A 31 10.07 -26.21 23.19
CA LEU A 31 8.74 -26.57 22.70
C LEU A 31 8.06 -27.62 23.59
N PHE A 32 8.85 -28.55 24.16
CA PHE A 32 8.32 -29.61 25.02
C PHE A 32 8.12 -29.17 26.48
N VAL A 33 8.90 -28.20 26.96
CA VAL A 33 8.84 -27.73 28.35
C VAL A 33 7.86 -26.56 28.51
N HIS A 34 7.91 -25.59 27.60
CA HIS A 34 7.11 -24.36 27.63
C HIS A 34 6.58 -24.01 26.23
N PRO A 35 5.58 -24.76 25.72
CA PRO A 35 5.09 -24.59 24.35
C PRO A 35 4.55 -23.18 24.09
N ILE A 36 3.85 -22.58 25.05
CA ILE A 36 3.25 -21.25 24.90
C ILE A 36 4.33 -20.16 24.78
N ALA A 37 5.39 -20.25 25.58
CA ALA A 37 6.50 -19.29 25.54
C ALA A 37 7.30 -19.43 24.23
N PHE A 38 7.49 -20.65 23.76
CA PHE A 38 8.12 -20.94 22.47
C PHE A 38 7.37 -20.26 21.31
N PHE A 39 6.04 -20.42 21.22
CA PHE A 39 5.28 -19.80 20.14
C PHE A 39 5.28 -18.27 20.21
N ARG A 40 5.24 -17.68 21.42
CA ARG A 40 5.31 -16.22 21.59
C ARG A 40 6.62 -15.66 21.04
N THR A 41 7.74 -16.22 21.48
CA THR A 41 9.09 -15.81 21.04
C THR A 41 9.30 -16.08 19.55
N PHE A 42 8.81 -17.22 19.05
CA PHE A 42 8.83 -17.53 17.62
C PHE A 42 8.07 -16.48 16.78
N MET A 43 6.85 -16.12 17.19
CA MET A 43 6.04 -15.12 16.49
C MET A 43 6.67 -13.73 16.54
N GLU A 44 7.33 -13.37 17.64
CA GLU A 44 8.07 -12.13 17.78
C GLU A 44 9.24 -12.05 16.78
N VAL A 45 10.03 -13.11 16.66
CA VAL A 45 11.12 -13.19 15.68
C VAL A 45 10.59 -13.12 14.24
N VAL A 46 9.49 -13.81 13.93
CA VAL A 46 8.85 -13.74 12.61
C VAL A 46 8.36 -12.32 12.31
N LYS A 47 7.75 -11.64 13.29
CA LYS A 47 7.33 -10.25 13.16
C LYS A 47 8.52 -9.34 12.86
N MET A 48 9.59 -9.45 13.63
CA MET A 48 10.81 -8.66 13.43
C MET A 48 11.43 -8.87 12.04
N ASN A 49 11.46 -10.12 11.55
CA ASN A 49 11.86 -10.40 10.18
C ASN A 49 10.93 -9.74 9.14
N SER A 50 9.62 -9.73 9.40
CA SER A 50 8.66 -9.07 8.50
C SER A 50 8.82 -7.54 8.49
N ASP A 51 9.13 -6.95 9.64
CA ASP A 51 9.39 -5.51 9.77
C ASP A 51 10.68 -5.14 9.02
N TYR A 52 11.73 -5.96 9.14
CA TYR A 52 12.99 -5.79 8.41
C TYR A 52 12.80 -5.83 6.89
N VAL A 53 12.09 -6.85 6.38
CA VAL A 53 11.79 -6.96 4.94
C VAL A 53 10.95 -5.78 4.46
N THR A 54 10.02 -5.32 5.27
CA THR A 54 9.20 -4.13 4.95
C THR A 54 10.07 -2.88 4.88
N ALA A 55 10.97 -2.67 5.84
CA ALA A 55 11.90 -1.54 5.82
C ALA A 55 12.80 -1.57 4.58
N GLU A 56 13.39 -2.72 4.27
CA GLU A 56 14.26 -2.88 3.09
C GLU A 56 13.50 -2.63 1.77
N THR A 57 12.29 -3.16 1.64
CA THR A 57 11.47 -2.95 0.44
C THR A 57 11.02 -1.50 0.31
N MET A 58 10.72 -0.82 1.41
CA MET A 58 10.42 0.61 1.43
C MET A 58 11.63 1.45 1.01
N GLU A 59 12.83 1.13 1.48
CA GLU A 59 14.06 1.79 1.04
C GLU A 59 14.31 1.59 -0.46
N ARG A 60 14.15 0.36 -0.96
CA ARG A 60 14.27 0.06 -2.39
C ARG A 60 13.25 0.86 -3.22
N ARG A 61 12.03 1.03 -2.74
CA ARG A 61 11.00 1.85 -3.40
C ARG A 61 11.34 3.34 -3.36
N LYS A 62 11.81 3.85 -2.21
CA LYS A 62 12.26 5.25 -2.07
C LYS A 62 13.35 5.59 -3.08
N ARG A 63 14.39 4.74 -3.23
CA ARG A 63 15.45 4.95 -4.22
C ARG A 63 14.90 5.10 -5.65
N LYS A 64 13.94 4.26 -6.04
CA LYS A 64 13.30 4.35 -7.37
C LYS A 64 12.51 5.66 -7.56
N VAL A 65 11.78 6.08 -6.53
CA VAL A 65 10.99 7.33 -6.56
C VAL A 65 11.93 8.54 -6.61
N GLU A 66 13.01 8.54 -5.84
CA GLU A 66 14.03 9.59 -5.87
C GLU A 66 14.69 9.70 -7.24
N ASP A 67 14.99 8.58 -7.90
CA ASP A 67 15.54 8.58 -9.25
C ASP A 67 14.56 9.17 -10.28
N VAL A 68 13.26 8.87 -10.16
CA VAL A 68 12.22 9.47 -11.02
C VAL A 68 12.08 10.96 -10.73
N ALA A 69 12.08 11.37 -9.46
CA ALA A 69 11.98 12.76 -9.04
C ALA A 69 13.17 13.59 -9.55
N LYS A 70 14.40 13.06 -9.47
CA LYS A 70 15.60 13.72 -10.03
C LYS A 70 15.48 13.91 -11.54
N ARG A 71 15.00 12.90 -12.27
CA ARG A 71 14.79 13.01 -13.72
C ARG A 71 13.71 14.04 -14.06
N ALA A 72 12.63 14.09 -13.30
CA ALA A 72 11.58 15.10 -13.48
C ALA A 72 12.12 16.51 -13.18
N ALA A 73 12.86 16.68 -12.08
CA ALA A 73 13.47 17.96 -11.72
C ALA A 73 14.48 18.43 -12.77
N TYR A 74 15.29 17.52 -13.34
CA TYR A 74 16.22 17.83 -14.42
C TYR A 74 15.49 18.33 -15.68
N ARG A 75 14.41 17.65 -16.10
CA ARG A 75 13.59 18.06 -17.25
C ARG A 75 12.97 19.44 -17.05
N LYS A 76 12.40 19.68 -15.88
CA LYS A 76 11.79 20.96 -15.51
C LYS A 76 12.80 22.11 -15.52
N ALA A 77 13.99 21.89 -14.97
CA ALA A 77 15.06 22.91 -14.92
C ALA A 77 15.65 23.22 -16.30
N HIS A 78 15.71 22.24 -17.20
CA HIS A 78 16.26 22.40 -18.55
C HIS A 78 15.19 22.77 -19.59
N GLY A 79 13.95 23.09 -19.17
CA GLY A 79 12.89 23.57 -20.06
C GLY A 79 12.32 22.51 -21.02
N LEU A 80 12.66 21.23 -20.84
CA LEU A 80 12.18 20.09 -21.63
C LEU A 80 10.74 19.66 -21.25
N ASP A 81 10.07 20.44 -20.40
CA ASP A 81 8.69 20.21 -19.93
C ASP A 81 7.63 20.87 -20.83
N LYS A 82 8.04 21.60 -21.89
CA LYS A 82 7.14 22.37 -22.76
C LYS A 82 6.58 21.61 -23.96
N ASP A 83 7.13 20.45 -24.30
CA ASP A 83 6.60 19.61 -25.36
C ASP A 83 5.89 18.41 -24.75
N GLU A 84 4.57 18.55 -24.68
CA GLU A 84 3.61 17.57 -24.23
C GLU A 84 3.79 16.19 -24.88
N SER A 85 3.28 15.15 -24.21
CA SER A 85 2.93 13.87 -24.83
C SER A 85 4.05 12.95 -25.32
N PHE A 86 4.87 12.42 -24.41
CA PHE A 86 5.44 11.08 -24.65
C PHE A 86 4.63 9.99 -23.93
N GLY A 87 3.45 9.68 -24.49
CA GLY A 87 2.66 8.50 -24.17
C GLY A 87 1.43 8.77 -23.27
N GLY A 88 0.26 8.89 -23.91
CA GLY A 88 -1.07 9.13 -23.31
C GLY A 88 -1.61 8.09 -22.31
N TRP A 89 -0.73 7.33 -21.65
CA TRP A 89 -1.07 6.51 -20.48
C TRP A 89 -0.80 7.26 -19.16
N THR A 90 0.15 8.21 -19.13
CA THR A 90 0.63 8.80 -17.86
C THR A 90 0.02 10.15 -17.48
N ALA A 91 -0.70 10.80 -18.39
CA ALA A 91 -1.28 12.14 -18.19
C ALA A 91 -2.80 12.09 -17.94
N LYS A 92 -3.25 11.37 -16.90
CA LYS A 92 -4.42 11.86 -16.17
C LYS A 92 -3.86 12.88 -15.18
N SER A 93 -3.98 14.14 -15.56
CA SER A 93 -3.62 15.29 -14.75
C SER A 93 -4.16 15.16 -13.33
N ASP A 94 -3.44 15.72 -12.36
CA ASP A 94 -3.86 15.85 -10.95
C ASP A 94 -5.28 16.46 -10.81
N GLU A 95 -5.76 17.15 -11.84
CA GLU A 95 -7.11 17.69 -11.98
C GLU A 95 -8.23 16.63 -12.09
N GLN A 96 -7.92 15.39 -12.53
CA GLN A 96 -8.87 14.26 -12.51
C GLN A 96 -8.79 13.40 -11.24
N LEU A 97 -7.78 13.61 -10.38
CA LEU A 97 -7.66 12.93 -9.08
C LEU A 97 -8.43 13.65 -7.96
N LEU A 98 -8.71 14.94 -8.14
CA LEU A 98 -9.67 15.68 -7.32
C LEU A 98 -11.05 15.59 -7.98
N GLY A 99 -11.87 14.65 -7.52
CA GLY A 99 -13.24 14.48 -8.00
C GLY A 99 -14.07 15.78 -7.92
N PRO A 100 -15.15 15.89 -8.70
CA PRO A 100 -15.99 17.08 -8.73
C PRO A 100 -16.72 17.20 -7.39
N GLY A 101 -16.22 18.05 -6.49
CA GLY A 101 -16.85 18.15 -5.18
C GLY A 101 -16.28 19.15 -4.18
N ILE A 102 -15.17 19.84 -4.45
CA ILE A 102 -14.70 20.88 -3.54
C ILE A 102 -14.08 22.04 -4.35
N PRO A 103 -14.81 23.14 -4.59
CA PRO A 103 -14.16 24.37 -5.00
C PRO A 103 -13.38 24.93 -3.80
N VAL A 104 -12.06 24.82 -3.85
CA VAL A 104 -11.13 25.62 -3.04
C VAL A 104 -11.18 27.05 -3.59
N GLY A 105 -12.21 27.79 -3.17
CA GLY A 105 -12.42 29.18 -3.55
C GLY A 105 -13.29 29.98 -2.57
N ALA A 106 -13.85 29.34 -1.53
CA ALA A 106 -14.67 30.00 -0.52
C ALA A 106 -13.87 30.46 0.72
N ALA A 107 -12.65 30.96 0.50
CA ALA A 107 -11.80 31.54 1.53
C ALA A 107 -11.23 32.90 1.10
N GLU A 108 -12.00 33.71 0.39
CA GLU A 108 -11.73 35.16 0.26
C GLU A 108 -12.98 35.88 -0.24
N GLY A 109 -13.45 36.89 0.49
CA GLY A 109 -14.47 37.84 0.01
C GLY A 109 -15.76 37.87 0.82
N ILE A 110 -15.76 38.67 1.88
CA ILE A 110 -16.96 39.19 2.53
C ILE A 110 -17.50 40.29 1.60
N ASN A 111 -18.71 40.15 1.05
CA ASN A 111 -19.70 41.23 0.78
C ASN A 111 -20.83 40.75 -0.16
N GLY A 112 -22.06 40.76 0.35
CA GLY A 112 -23.27 41.19 -0.37
C GLY A 112 -23.95 40.22 -1.36
N VAL A 113 -25.27 40.08 -1.12
CA VAL A 113 -26.36 39.80 -2.11
C VAL A 113 -26.75 38.34 -2.30
N ASP A 114 -27.85 38.00 -1.62
CA ASP A 114 -29.04 37.24 -2.05
C ASP A 114 -28.95 36.37 -3.31
N GLY A 115 -29.32 35.09 -3.17
CA GLY A 115 -29.66 34.24 -4.32
C GLY A 115 -29.83 32.76 -3.96
N GLU A 116 -31.09 32.33 -3.92
CA GLU A 116 -31.65 30.96 -3.97
C GLU A 116 -30.86 29.74 -3.44
N ARG A 117 -31.41 29.13 -2.39
CA ARG A 117 -31.25 27.70 -2.08
C ARG A 117 -32.20 26.88 -2.96
N PRO A 118 -31.74 25.91 -3.79
CA PRO A 118 -32.58 24.79 -4.15
C PRO A 118 -32.41 23.69 -3.11
N GLN A 119 -33.46 23.48 -2.33
CA GLN A 119 -33.62 22.27 -1.53
C GLN A 119 -33.99 21.09 -2.44
N SER A 120 -33.45 19.93 -2.07
CA SER A 120 -34.02 18.58 -2.21
C SER A 120 -34.31 18.00 -3.60
N GLU A 121 -33.49 17.03 -3.99
CA GLU A 121 -33.99 15.74 -4.49
C GLU A 121 -33.22 14.60 -3.82
N PRO A 122 -33.88 13.62 -3.15
CA PRO A 122 -33.21 12.42 -2.68
C PRO A 122 -32.92 11.53 -3.89
N VAL A 123 -31.67 11.52 -4.36
CA VAL A 123 -31.22 10.60 -5.41
C VAL A 123 -31.30 9.17 -4.89
N VAL A 124 -32.41 8.49 -5.15
CA VAL A 124 -32.59 7.05 -4.91
C VAL A 124 -31.67 6.30 -5.87
N ARG A 125 -30.57 5.79 -5.34
CA ARG A 125 -29.59 5.01 -6.10
C ARG A 125 -30.13 3.60 -6.32
N GLU A 126 -30.60 3.30 -7.52
CA GLU A 126 -30.89 1.92 -7.90
C GLU A 126 -29.60 1.09 -7.94
N LYS A 127 -29.52 0.07 -7.09
CA LYS A 127 -28.38 -0.83 -7.03
C LYS A 127 -28.37 -1.72 -8.27
N ARG A 128 -27.39 -1.51 -9.16
CA ARG A 128 -27.18 -2.39 -10.32
C ARG A 128 -26.87 -3.81 -9.84
N PRO A 129 -27.53 -4.85 -10.39
CA PRO A 129 -27.28 -6.22 -9.98
C PRO A 129 -25.85 -6.61 -10.38
N LEU A 130 -25.05 -7.00 -9.39
CA LEU A 130 -23.69 -7.48 -9.58
C LEU A 130 -23.74 -8.81 -10.35
N LYS A 131 -22.96 -8.92 -11.44
CA LYS A 131 -22.80 -10.18 -12.17
C LYS A 131 -22.14 -11.21 -11.25
N LYS A 132 -22.93 -12.19 -10.81
CA LYS A 132 -22.51 -13.32 -9.98
C LYS A 132 -21.66 -14.28 -10.83
N TRP A 133 -20.35 -14.05 -10.85
CA TRP A 133 -19.39 -14.98 -11.43
C TRP A 133 -18.85 -15.84 -10.27
N PHE A 134 -19.10 -17.15 -10.34
CA PHE A 134 -18.72 -18.20 -9.38
C PHE A 134 -19.63 -18.48 -8.18
N GLY A 135 -20.92 -18.78 -8.43
CA GLY A 135 -21.63 -19.82 -7.67
C GLY A 135 -21.79 -19.67 -6.15
N ILE A 136 -21.69 -18.45 -5.61
CA ILE A 136 -22.00 -18.17 -4.20
C ILE A 136 -23.39 -17.53 -4.17
N TRP A 137 -24.34 -18.19 -3.50
CA TRP A 137 -25.73 -17.78 -3.37
C TRP A 137 -25.85 -16.49 -2.56
#